data_AF-A0A165P8X6-F1
#
_entry.id   AF-A0A165P8X6-F1
#
_cell.length_a   1.000
_cell.length_b   1.000
_cell.length_c   1.000
_cell.angle_alpha   90.00
_cell.angle_beta   90.00
_cell.angle_gamma   90.00
#
_symmetry.space_group_name_H-M   'P 1'
#
loop_
_entity.id
_entity.type
_entity.pdbx_description
1 polymer ?
#
loop_
_entity_poly.entity_id
_entity_poly.type
_entity_poly.pdbx_seq_one_letter_code
_entity_poly.pdbx_strand_id
1 'polypeptide(L)'
;MPRTTPRSVGPTLAALVVALKVAREATDDVPIVKQILGAAVAIVEYAEKIDKNRDAMYSLATKSATLARQIKDIVAGRTVNPLLTAHLEELSDVFKGVEDFMAKHAAVGRFSRIRRAFDHAFVVAKHVERLREELQDASQGFLIAAALDSNLGIQETKLRIAETNMRMVETNLRIAETTLQVQQNAQYDGEFRLLRFCDINKLEEIRDFGLGDRCVRYARARVDGTSGVLVLRYLDTSDGEQAAANEDVRNIIARDSILQKLSNIRNVHPNIARLYGWGTGSPSSRFTVFKTHGSHIATFFLSRISQSERSRMAWSMTVKSLDAARHLRDRCGIAWRPRFQQFACDDSGEPTLGIGQYEIFEELDDPSTASGGHAAFQVMSSADLFPTRREFSSGRSGGVEVEDLGWEDDRLAALHGCTLVQRNVTTVEKEGLTSSAAGRQEALEYISQISQAASLADNEADVQAYIQGWAKVLNCLADPQQTASKYYWVSYLVQRPPIADPESRYLCDGVPEVPEHIDKVRTSFTARQMFISRRRGWQ
;
A
#
# COMPACT_ATOMS: atom_id res chain seq x y z
N MET A 1 13.06 90.67 64.03
CA MET A 1 12.41 89.35 63.85
C MET A 1 11.54 89.39 62.61
N PRO A 2 11.79 88.57 61.58
CA PRO A 2 10.98 88.58 60.37
C PRO A 2 9.62 87.93 60.67
N ARG A 3 8.54 88.67 60.42
CA ARG A 3 7.16 88.14 60.39
C ARG A 3 7.07 87.13 59.25
N THR A 4 7.03 85.84 59.57
CA THR A 4 6.69 84.79 58.62
C THR A 4 5.26 85.03 58.13
N THR A 5 5.11 85.30 56.83
CA THR A 5 3.81 85.38 56.18
C THR A 5 3.05 84.06 56.36
N PRO A 6 1.74 84.09 56.65
CA PRO A 6 0.94 82.87 56.78
C PRO A 6 0.94 82.10 55.45
N ARG A 7 1.64 80.96 55.42
CA ARG A 7 1.63 80.03 54.28
C ARG A 7 0.20 79.55 54.06
N SER A 8 -0.35 79.78 52.86
CA SER A 8 -1.68 79.30 52.47
C SER A 8 -1.66 77.78 52.22
N VAL A 9 -1.75 76.99 53.28
CA VAL A 9 -1.81 75.51 53.20
C VAL A 9 -3.26 75.01 52.96
N GLY A 10 -4.25 75.91 52.96
CA GLY A 10 -5.67 75.57 52.76
C GLY A 10 -6.05 74.99 51.39
N PRO A 11 -5.53 75.50 50.25
CA PRO A 11 -6.01 75.05 48.93
C PRO A 11 -5.67 73.58 48.62
N THR A 12 -4.55 73.08 49.14
CA THR A 12 -4.04 71.73 48.84
C THR A 12 -4.85 70.63 49.53
N LEU A 13 -5.34 70.85 50.76
CA LEU A 13 -6.17 69.85 51.44
C LEU A 13 -7.56 69.75 50.82
N ALA A 14 -8.18 70.87 50.46
CA ALA A 14 -9.50 70.88 49.82
C ALA A 14 -9.48 70.10 48.49
N ALA A 15 -8.45 70.31 47.66
CA ALA A 15 -8.27 69.55 46.42
C ALA A 15 -8.09 68.05 46.67
N LEU A 16 -7.39 67.69 47.75
CA LEU A 16 -7.08 66.33 48.11
C LEU A 16 -8.31 65.59 48.66
N VAL A 17 -9.18 66.27 49.42
CA VAL A 17 -10.51 65.75 49.83
C VAL A 17 -11.36 65.42 48.61
N VAL A 18 -11.43 66.32 47.62
CA VAL A 18 -12.18 66.09 46.38
C VAL A 18 -11.63 64.89 45.63
N ALA A 19 -10.30 64.81 45.46
CA ALA A 19 -9.66 63.68 44.79
C ALA A 19 -9.94 62.33 45.48
N LEU A 20 -9.90 62.30 46.83
CA LEU A 20 -10.20 61.10 47.60
C LEU A 20 -11.68 60.71 47.53
N LYS A 21 -12.61 61.67 47.54
CA LYS A 21 -14.05 61.39 47.37
C LYS A 21 -14.32 60.77 46.00
N VAL A 22 -13.74 61.32 44.94
CA VAL A 22 -13.83 60.73 43.59
C VAL A 22 -13.21 59.34 43.55
N ALA A 23 -12.05 59.15 44.19
CA ALA A 23 -11.40 57.85 44.27
C ALA A 23 -12.25 56.81 45.00
N ARG A 24 -12.92 57.20 46.09
CA ARG A 24 -13.80 56.35 46.90
C ARG A 24 -14.98 55.82 46.09
N GLU A 25 -15.68 56.69 45.36
CA GLU A 25 -16.81 56.27 44.51
C GLU A 25 -16.34 55.39 43.33
N ALA A 26 -15.10 55.57 42.86
CA ALA A 26 -14.53 54.72 41.83
C ALA A 26 -14.10 53.31 42.32
N THR A 27 -14.28 52.99 43.61
CA THR A 27 -13.84 51.72 44.24
C THR A 27 -14.99 50.89 44.80
N ASP A 28 -16.18 51.01 44.20
CA ASP A 28 -17.38 50.28 44.64
C ASP A 28 -17.22 48.76 44.62
N ASP A 29 -16.33 48.25 43.76
CA ASP A 29 -16.08 46.81 43.61
C ASP A 29 -15.23 46.20 44.75
N VAL A 30 -14.53 47.02 45.55
CA VAL A 30 -13.66 46.55 46.64
C VAL A 30 -14.00 47.29 47.94
N PRO A 31 -14.95 46.77 48.75
CA PRO A 31 -15.49 47.45 49.93
C PRO A 31 -14.44 47.93 50.94
N ILE A 32 -13.37 47.15 51.15
CA ILE A 32 -12.29 47.49 52.10
C ILE A 32 -11.52 48.73 51.62
N VAL A 33 -11.24 48.83 50.31
CA VAL A 33 -10.57 50.02 49.74
C VAL A 33 -11.47 51.25 49.84
N LYS A 34 -12.78 51.08 49.64
CA LYS A 34 -13.78 52.15 49.84
C LYS A 34 -13.80 52.65 51.30
N GLN A 35 -13.61 51.76 52.27
CA GLN A 35 -13.50 52.11 53.69
C GLN A 35 -12.20 52.87 53.98
N ILE A 36 -11.05 52.39 53.51
CA ILE A 36 -9.74 53.08 53.65
C ILE A 36 -9.80 54.49 53.05
N LEU A 37 -10.35 54.64 51.85
CA LEU A 37 -10.53 55.94 51.20
C LEU A 37 -11.50 56.84 51.96
N GLY A 38 -12.56 56.28 52.55
CA GLY A 38 -13.48 56.99 53.44
C GLY A 38 -12.79 57.54 54.69
N ALA A 39 -12.01 56.71 55.39
CA ALA A 39 -11.23 57.10 56.55
C ALA A 39 -10.18 58.17 56.17
N ALA A 40 -9.51 58.02 55.02
CA ALA A 40 -8.57 59.01 54.51
C ALA A 40 -9.21 60.38 54.28
N VAL A 41 -10.44 60.43 53.74
CA VAL A 41 -11.22 61.67 53.59
C VAL A 41 -11.47 62.31 54.95
N ALA A 42 -11.94 61.53 55.92
CA ALA A 42 -12.24 62.02 57.27
C ALA A 42 -10.99 62.57 57.97
N ILE A 43 -9.86 61.85 57.89
CA ILE A 43 -8.57 62.29 58.45
C ILE A 43 -8.15 63.65 57.90
N VAL A 44 -8.30 63.87 56.59
CA VAL A 44 -7.94 65.14 55.95
C VAL A 44 -8.88 66.27 56.38
N GLU A 45 -10.19 66.01 56.46
CA GLU A 45 -11.19 66.98 56.95
C GLU A 45 -10.99 67.33 58.43
N TYR A 46 -10.54 66.38 59.28
CA TYR A 46 -10.19 66.66 60.67
C TYR A 46 -8.90 67.47 60.78
N ALA A 47 -7.87 67.17 59.98
CA ALA A 47 -6.63 67.93 59.98
C ALA A 47 -6.85 69.41 59.63
N GLU A 48 -7.82 69.73 58.76
CA GLU A 48 -8.19 71.11 58.44
C GLU A 48 -8.76 71.88 59.65
N LYS A 49 -9.47 71.18 60.55
CA LYS A 49 -10.12 71.77 61.75
C LYS A 49 -9.19 71.91 62.95
N ILE A 50 -8.02 71.27 62.95
CA ILE A 50 -7.08 71.24 64.07
C ILE A 50 -6.03 72.36 63.93
N ASP A 51 -6.13 73.39 64.78
CA ASP A 51 -5.18 74.51 64.79
C ASP A 51 -3.85 74.22 65.52
N LYS A 52 -3.82 73.21 66.40
CA LYS A 52 -2.65 72.88 67.25
C LYS A 52 -1.83 71.73 66.66
N ASN A 53 -0.50 71.82 66.70
CA ASN A 53 0.40 70.85 66.06
C ASN A 53 0.07 70.63 64.58
N ARG A 54 -0.32 71.73 63.91
CA ARG A 54 -0.82 71.75 62.54
C ARG A 54 0.11 71.00 61.60
N ASP A 55 1.41 71.25 61.63
CA ASP A 55 2.36 70.63 60.70
C ASP A 55 2.42 69.11 60.82
N ALA A 56 2.36 68.56 62.04
CA ALA A 56 2.39 67.11 62.28
C ALA A 56 1.10 66.43 61.81
N MET A 57 -0.06 67.02 62.11
CA MET A 57 -1.36 66.50 61.68
C MET A 57 -1.52 66.59 60.15
N TYR A 58 -1.05 67.67 59.53
CA TYR A 58 -1.06 67.84 58.08
C TYR A 58 -0.14 66.84 57.39
N SER A 59 1.06 66.59 57.96
CA SER A 59 1.98 65.57 57.45
C SER A 59 1.34 64.18 57.49
N LEU A 60 0.70 63.81 58.60
CA LEU A 60 0.00 62.52 58.75
C LEU A 60 -1.19 62.39 57.78
N ALA A 61 -2.01 63.44 57.63
CA ALA A 61 -3.12 63.46 56.69
C ALA A 61 -2.66 63.34 55.23
N THR A 62 -1.60 64.06 54.85
CA THR A 62 -1.03 64.00 53.49
C THR A 62 -0.47 62.62 53.17
N LYS A 63 0.20 61.98 54.14
CA LYS A 63 0.68 60.60 54.01
C LYS A 63 -0.46 59.60 53.85
N SER A 64 -1.46 59.67 54.73
CA SER A 64 -2.65 58.81 54.68
C SER A 64 -3.35 58.92 53.31
N ALA A 65 -3.50 60.14 52.80
CA ALA A 65 -4.09 60.40 51.50
C ALA A 65 -3.26 59.87 50.31
N THR A 66 -1.92 59.93 50.41
CA THR A 66 -1.03 59.42 49.36
C THR A 66 -1.08 57.91 49.32
N LEU A 67 -1.05 57.26 50.48
CA LEU A 67 -1.17 55.81 50.62
C LEU A 67 -2.52 55.31 50.12
N ALA A 68 -3.62 55.95 50.49
CA ALA A 68 -4.96 55.56 50.03
C ALA A 68 -5.10 55.64 48.50
N ARG A 69 -4.44 56.61 47.85
CA ARG A 69 -4.34 56.69 46.39
C ARG A 69 -3.51 55.55 45.80
N GLN A 70 -2.34 55.25 46.36
CA GLN A 70 -1.52 54.12 45.89
C GLN A 70 -2.25 52.78 45.99
N ILE A 71 -2.99 52.56 47.07
CA ILE A 71 -3.83 51.36 47.25
C ILE A 71 -4.88 51.27 46.15
N LYS A 72 -5.58 52.38 45.88
CA LYS A 72 -6.56 52.45 44.78
C LYS A 72 -5.92 52.05 43.46
N ASP A 73 -4.77 52.62 43.12
CA ASP A 73 -4.10 52.37 41.84
C ASP A 73 -3.58 50.92 41.71
N ILE A 74 -3.14 50.32 42.82
CA ILE A 74 -2.68 48.93 42.86
C ILE A 74 -3.85 47.94 42.72
N VAL A 75 -4.98 48.22 43.37
CA VAL A 75 -6.14 47.33 43.40
C VAL A 75 -7.03 47.51 42.15
N ALA A 76 -6.99 48.66 41.49
CA ALA A 76 -7.80 48.94 40.32
C ALA A 76 -7.63 47.87 39.22
N GLY A 77 -8.72 47.17 38.91
CA GLY A 77 -8.77 46.17 37.86
C GLY A 77 -8.14 44.82 38.21
N ARG A 78 -7.76 44.57 39.47
CA ARG A 78 -7.16 43.30 39.91
C ARG A 78 -8.10 42.54 40.84
N THR A 79 -8.07 41.21 40.77
CA THR A 79 -8.71 40.35 41.76
C THR A 79 -7.83 40.32 43.01
N VAL A 80 -8.37 40.74 44.16
CA VAL A 80 -7.63 40.81 45.41
C VAL A 80 -7.39 39.40 45.97
N ASN A 81 -6.12 39.00 46.05
CA ASN A 81 -5.69 37.75 46.67
C ASN A 81 -5.95 37.76 48.19
N PRO A 82 -6.33 36.65 48.83
CA PRO A 82 -6.46 36.54 50.29
C PRO A 82 -5.32 37.18 51.10
N LEU A 83 -4.06 37.06 50.64
CA LEU A 83 -2.92 37.71 51.29
C LEU A 83 -3.00 39.24 51.22
N LEU A 84 -3.37 39.78 50.06
CA LEU A 84 -3.54 41.21 49.86
C LEU A 84 -4.75 41.73 50.67
N THR A 85 -5.82 40.93 50.76
CA THR A 85 -6.99 41.22 51.60
C THR A 85 -6.60 41.36 53.07
N ALA A 86 -5.80 40.44 53.62
CA ALA A 86 -5.35 40.51 55.01
C ALA A 86 -4.56 41.80 55.31
N HIS A 87 -3.67 42.22 54.40
CA HIS A 87 -2.94 43.48 54.56
C HIS A 87 -3.82 44.71 54.34
N LEU A 88 -4.85 44.63 53.49
CA LEU A 88 -5.85 45.70 53.36
C LEU A 88 -6.71 45.84 54.61
N GLU A 89 -7.05 44.74 55.29
CA GLU A 89 -7.77 44.75 56.56
C GLU A 89 -6.92 45.38 57.67
N GLU A 90 -5.65 44.96 57.80
CA GLU A 90 -4.68 45.56 58.73
C GLU A 90 -4.55 47.07 58.50
N LEU A 91 -4.43 47.47 57.23
CA LEU A 91 -4.30 48.88 56.87
C LEU A 91 -5.59 49.66 57.10
N SER A 92 -6.76 49.05 56.89
CA SER A 92 -8.06 49.64 57.26
C SER A 92 -8.18 49.91 58.76
N ASP A 93 -7.73 48.98 59.60
CA ASP A 93 -7.71 49.15 61.06
C ASP A 93 -6.77 50.28 61.49
N VAL A 94 -5.59 50.39 60.88
CA VAL A 94 -4.66 51.50 61.13
C VAL A 94 -5.27 52.84 60.71
N PHE A 95 -5.90 52.93 59.53
CA PHE A 95 -6.59 54.14 59.08
C PHE A 95 -7.71 54.55 60.04
N LYS A 96 -8.50 53.59 60.52
CA LYS A 96 -9.54 53.84 61.52
C LYS A 96 -8.95 54.32 62.85
N GLY A 97 -7.82 53.76 63.28
CA GLY A 97 -7.08 54.24 64.45
C GLY A 97 -6.63 55.71 64.32
N VAL A 98 -6.13 56.09 63.15
CA VAL A 98 -5.76 57.49 62.84
C VAL A 98 -7.00 58.39 62.80
N GLU A 99 -8.10 57.94 62.20
CA GLU A 99 -9.38 58.66 62.14
C GLU A 99 -9.93 58.92 63.55
N ASP A 100 -10.03 57.88 64.38
CA ASP A 100 -10.52 57.99 65.77
C ASP A 100 -9.67 58.94 66.61
N PHE A 101 -8.35 58.89 66.43
CA PHE A 101 -7.42 59.80 67.08
C PHE A 101 -7.64 61.26 66.65
N MET A 102 -7.77 61.51 65.35
CA MET A 102 -8.04 62.83 64.78
C MET A 102 -9.42 63.38 65.20
N ALA A 103 -10.45 62.55 65.18
CA ALA A 103 -11.81 62.90 65.59
C ALA A 103 -11.88 63.30 67.07
N LYS A 104 -11.23 62.51 67.94
CA LYS A 104 -11.09 62.84 69.37
C LYS A 104 -10.42 64.20 69.55
N HIS A 105 -9.36 64.49 68.80
CA HIS A 105 -8.65 65.76 68.89
C HIS A 105 -9.41 66.96 68.29
N ALA A 106 -10.22 66.75 67.25
CA ALA A 106 -11.07 67.79 66.67
C ALA A 106 -12.26 68.16 67.58
N ALA A 107 -12.77 67.21 68.38
CA ALA A 107 -13.90 67.43 69.31
C ALA A 107 -13.53 68.22 70.58
N VAL A 108 -12.23 68.38 70.88
CA VAL A 108 -11.70 69.13 72.02
C VAL A 108 -11.98 70.63 71.82
N GLY A 109 -13.18 71.06 72.18
CA GLY A 109 -13.63 72.45 72.05
C GLY A 109 -12.81 73.48 72.84
N ARG A 110 -13.08 74.76 72.56
CA ARG A 110 -12.37 75.97 73.01
C ARG A 110 -12.18 76.14 74.54
N PHE A 111 -12.70 75.27 75.40
CA PHE A 111 -12.87 75.51 76.85
C PHE A 111 -11.90 74.79 77.82
N SER A 112 -10.86 74.09 77.35
CA SER A 112 -9.91 73.38 78.23
C SER A 112 -8.46 73.88 78.16
N ARG A 113 -8.25 75.16 77.82
CA ARG A 113 -7.01 75.66 77.20
C ARG A 113 -5.73 75.48 78.00
N ILE A 114 -5.80 75.41 79.34
CA ILE A 114 -4.61 75.56 80.19
C ILE A 114 -4.09 74.21 80.68
N ARG A 115 -4.94 73.34 81.25
CA ARG A 115 -4.52 72.00 81.72
C ARG A 115 -4.17 71.05 80.57
N ARG A 116 -4.73 71.28 79.36
CA ARG A 116 -4.41 70.52 78.14
C ARG A 116 -3.14 70.98 77.43
N ALA A 117 -2.59 72.16 77.70
CA ALA A 117 -1.42 72.66 76.95
C ALA A 117 -0.16 71.80 77.20
N PHE A 118 0.03 71.30 78.43
CA PHE A 118 1.16 70.46 78.80
C PHE A 118 0.99 68.99 78.37
N ASP A 119 -0.18 68.39 78.58
CA ASP A 119 -0.46 67.03 78.09
C ASP A 119 -0.45 66.97 76.55
N HIS A 120 -0.86 68.03 75.84
CA HIS A 120 -0.81 68.09 74.38
C HIS A 120 0.58 68.21 73.78
N ALA A 121 1.52 68.88 74.44
CA ALA A 121 2.83 69.13 73.84
C ALA A 121 3.66 67.84 73.74
N PHE A 122 3.52 66.93 74.71
CA PHE A 122 4.34 65.71 74.78
C PHE A 122 3.58 64.42 74.42
N VAL A 123 2.33 64.26 74.85
CA VAL A 123 1.60 62.99 74.64
C VAL A 123 1.09 62.86 73.21
N VAL A 124 0.58 63.95 72.61
CA VAL A 124 0.03 63.94 71.25
C VAL A 124 1.14 63.76 70.21
N ALA A 125 2.29 64.40 70.38
CA ALA A 125 3.43 64.21 69.50
C ALA A 125 3.87 62.74 69.48
N LYS A 126 3.95 62.09 70.65
CA LYS A 126 4.30 60.67 70.77
C LYS A 126 3.26 59.75 70.11
N HIS A 127 1.97 60.05 70.24
CA HIS A 127 0.92 59.26 69.59
C HIS A 127 0.89 59.44 68.07
N VAL A 128 1.13 60.66 67.58
CA VAL A 128 1.23 60.93 66.13
C VAL A 128 2.40 60.18 65.52
N GLU A 129 3.57 60.20 66.16
CA GLU A 129 4.73 59.44 65.65
C GLU A 129 4.48 57.93 65.71
N ARG A 130 3.87 57.41 66.77
CA ARG A 130 3.47 55.99 66.84
C ARG A 130 2.49 55.60 65.71
N LEU A 131 1.42 56.38 65.51
CA LEU A 131 0.45 56.11 64.43
C LEU A 131 1.07 56.23 63.04
N ARG A 132 2.04 57.13 62.89
CA ARG A 132 2.81 57.28 61.65
C ARG A 132 3.71 56.07 61.41
N GLU A 133 4.37 55.53 62.44
CA GLU A 133 5.16 54.30 62.36
C GLU A 133 4.25 53.10 62.00
N GLU A 134 3.13 52.92 62.71
CA GLU A 134 2.14 51.87 62.40
C GLU A 134 1.61 51.98 60.96
N LEU A 135 1.28 53.19 60.50
CA LEU A 135 0.85 53.44 59.11
C LEU A 135 1.95 53.15 58.09
N GLN A 136 3.20 53.48 58.43
CA GLN A 136 4.34 53.22 57.56
C GLN A 136 4.63 51.72 57.46
N ASP A 137 4.61 50.99 58.57
CA ASP A 137 4.85 49.55 58.62
C ASP A 137 3.75 48.79 57.85
N ALA A 138 2.47 49.11 58.10
CA ALA A 138 1.35 48.53 57.36
C ALA A 138 1.45 48.83 55.85
N SER A 139 1.86 50.05 55.48
CA SER A 139 2.04 50.40 54.06
C SER A 139 3.16 49.62 53.38
N GLN A 140 4.28 49.38 54.08
CA GLN A 140 5.38 48.57 53.55
C GLN A 140 4.96 47.11 53.37
N GLY A 141 4.24 46.55 54.35
CA GLY A 141 3.66 45.21 54.24
C GLY A 141 2.75 45.06 53.02
N PHE A 142 1.83 46.02 52.83
CA PHE A 142 0.95 46.05 51.66
C PHE A 142 1.72 46.13 50.34
N LEU A 143 2.72 47.01 50.23
CA LEU A 143 3.50 47.18 48.99
C LEU A 143 4.30 45.91 48.63
N ILE A 144 4.87 45.22 49.64
CA ILE A 144 5.56 43.94 49.43
C ILE A 144 4.57 42.88 48.96
N ALA A 145 3.40 42.77 49.61
CA ALA A 145 2.37 41.81 49.22
C ALA A 145 1.86 42.07 47.79
N ALA A 146 1.63 43.33 47.41
CA ALA A 146 1.23 43.71 46.07
C ALA A 146 2.30 43.39 45.00
N ALA A 147 3.58 43.58 45.33
CA ALA A 147 4.68 43.23 44.44
C ALA A 147 4.80 41.71 44.25
N LEU A 148 4.64 40.94 45.32
CA LEU A 148 4.62 39.48 45.27
C LEU A 148 3.45 38.96 44.43
N ASP A 149 2.25 39.49 44.64
CA ASP A 149 1.05 39.12 43.87
C ASP A 149 1.23 39.42 42.37
N SER A 150 1.79 40.59 42.03
CA SER A 150 2.10 40.96 40.65
C SER A 150 3.13 39.99 40.02
N ASN A 151 4.16 39.59 40.77
CA ASN A 151 5.17 38.64 40.30
C ASN A 151 4.58 37.24 40.07
N LEU A 152 3.68 36.78 40.94
CA LEU A 152 2.98 35.52 40.76
C LEU A 152 2.11 35.55 39.50
N GLY A 153 1.38 36.64 39.26
CA GLY A 153 0.62 36.82 38.02
C GLY A 153 1.51 36.80 36.76
N ILE A 154 2.68 37.44 36.81
CA ILE A 154 3.65 37.39 35.70
C ILE A 154 4.19 35.97 35.50
N GLN A 155 4.44 35.21 36.56
CA GLN A 155 4.89 33.82 36.43
C GLN A 155 3.80 32.92 35.83
N GLU A 156 2.54 33.07 36.24
CA GLU A 156 1.43 32.30 35.68
C GLU A 156 1.23 32.59 34.19
N THR A 157 1.29 33.86 33.79
CA THR A 157 1.20 34.23 32.37
C THR A 157 2.37 33.68 31.55
N LYS A 158 3.59 33.69 32.07
CA LYS A 158 4.75 33.03 31.43
C LYS A 158 4.55 31.53 31.26
N LEU A 159 4.00 30.86 32.27
CA LEU A 159 3.70 29.43 32.21
C LEU A 159 2.64 29.12 31.15
N ARG A 160 1.56 29.92 31.08
CA ARG A 160 0.54 29.79 30.04
C ARG A 160 1.11 30.00 28.63
N ILE A 161 1.98 30.99 28.43
CA ILE A 161 2.64 31.23 27.14
C ILE A 161 3.53 30.03 26.77
N ALA A 162 4.32 29.50 27.71
CA ALA A 162 5.14 28.31 27.47
C ALA A 162 4.29 27.09 27.09
N GLU A 163 3.16 26.87 27.78
CA GLU A 163 2.22 25.80 27.45
C GLU A 163 1.64 25.96 26.03
N THR A 164 1.23 27.18 25.65
CA THR A 164 0.73 27.42 24.28
C THR A 164 1.80 27.20 23.22
N ASN A 165 3.05 27.57 23.49
CA ASN A 165 4.17 27.31 22.58
C ASN A 165 4.41 25.81 22.42
N MET A 166 4.35 25.03 23.50
CA MET A 166 4.47 23.57 23.43
C MET A 166 3.35 22.93 22.61
N ARG A 167 2.10 23.38 22.76
CA ARG A 167 0.98 22.90 21.93
C ARG A 167 1.17 23.23 20.45
N MET A 168 1.70 24.41 20.12
CA MET A 168 2.01 24.76 18.73
C MET A 168 3.09 23.87 18.12
N VAL A 169 4.15 23.55 18.88
CA VAL A 169 5.20 22.63 18.44
C VAL A 169 4.63 21.23 18.16
N GLU A 170 3.78 20.72 19.06
CA GLU A 170 3.10 19.43 18.86
C GLU A 170 2.23 19.43 17.59
N THR A 171 1.45 20.48 17.34
CA THR A 171 0.63 20.57 16.13
C THR A 171 1.48 20.60 14.86
N ASN A 172 2.62 21.29 14.88
CA ASN A 172 3.54 21.33 13.73
C ASN A 172 4.15 19.96 13.44
N LEU A 173 4.49 19.19 14.47
CA LEU A 173 4.97 17.81 14.29
C LEU A 173 3.91 16.91 13.66
N ARG A 174 2.65 17.00 14.10
CA ARG A 174 1.54 16.22 13.51
C ARG A 174 1.28 16.59 12.05
N ILE A 175 1.39 17.88 11.70
CA ILE A 175 1.26 18.34 10.31
C ILE A 175 2.40 17.78 9.46
N ALA A 176 3.64 17.80 9.96
CA ALA A 176 4.79 17.25 9.23
C ALA A 176 4.65 15.75 9.00
N GLU A 177 4.21 14.99 10.01
CA GLU A 177 3.96 13.55 9.89
C GLU A 177 2.86 13.25 8.86
N THR A 178 1.73 13.98 8.94
CA THR A 178 0.63 13.82 7.98
C THR A 178 1.08 14.16 6.55
N THR A 179 1.89 15.20 6.39
CA THR A 179 2.43 15.60 5.08
C THR A 179 3.32 14.51 4.50
N LEU A 180 4.17 13.88 5.32
CA LEU A 180 5.01 12.77 4.90
C LEU A 180 4.19 11.55 4.50
N GLN A 181 3.13 11.21 5.26
CA GLN A 181 2.21 10.12 4.90
C GLN A 181 1.47 10.41 3.59
N VAL A 182 0.99 11.64 3.39
CA VAL A 182 0.33 12.06 2.14
C VAL A 182 1.31 11.98 0.97
N GLN A 183 2.57 12.41 1.14
CA GLN A 183 3.61 12.30 0.11
C GLN A 183 3.94 10.85 -0.22
N GLN A 184 4.02 9.98 0.78
CA GLN A 184 4.23 8.55 0.56
C GLN A 184 3.03 7.93 -0.18
N ASN A 185 1.81 8.26 0.21
CA ASN A 185 0.59 7.77 -0.43
C ASN A 185 0.45 8.30 -1.86
N ALA A 186 0.90 9.53 -2.15
CA ALA A 186 0.88 10.10 -3.49
C ALA A 186 1.79 9.37 -4.48
N GLN A 187 2.72 8.53 -4.00
CA GLN A 187 3.55 7.66 -4.85
C GLN A 187 2.84 6.37 -5.25
N TYR A 188 1.60 6.13 -4.80
CA TYR A 188 0.83 4.92 -5.10
C TYR A 188 -0.58 5.28 -5.56
N ASP A 189 -1.11 4.52 -6.52
CA ASP A 189 -2.52 4.54 -6.92
C ASP A 189 -3.22 3.37 -6.24
N GLY A 190 -3.35 3.48 -4.92
CA GLY A 190 -3.76 2.39 -4.04
C GLY A 190 -2.64 1.36 -3.84
N GLU A 191 -2.59 0.34 -4.69
CA GLU A 191 -1.71 -0.83 -4.49
C GLU A 191 -0.43 -0.80 -5.35
N PHE A 192 -0.40 0.01 -6.41
CA PHE A 192 0.70 0.05 -7.36
C PHE A 192 1.42 1.39 -7.33
N ARG A 193 2.73 1.35 -7.55
CA ARG A 193 3.56 2.55 -7.51
C ARG A 193 3.31 3.41 -8.76
N LEU A 194 3.07 4.70 -8.55
CA LEU A 194 3.08 5.71 -9.59
C LEU A 194 4.54 6.10 -9.87
N LEU A 195 4.98 5.88 -11.10
CA LEU A 195 6.36 6.06 -11.51
C LEU A 195 6.47 7.24 -12.48
N ARG A 196 7.54 8.01 -12.35
CA ARG A 196 7.94 9.01 -13.35
C ARG A 196 9.05 8.43 -14.20
N PHE A 197 9.24 8.97 -15.41
CA PHE A 197 10.35 8.55 -16.28
C PHE A 197 11.72 8.70 -15.62
N CYS A 198 11.92 9.72 -14.78
CA CYS A 198 13.18 9.91 -14.06
C CYS A 198 13.46 8.84 -12.99
N ASP A 199 12.41 8.15 -12.51
CA ASP A 199 12.56 7.07 -11.53
C ASP A 199 12.98 5.75 -12.20
N ILE A 200 13.13 5.74 -13.53
CA ILE A 200 13.36 4.55 -14.35
C ILE A 200 14.61 4.73 -15.20
N ASN A 201 15.63 3.93 -14.90
CA ASN A 201 16.82 3.81 -15.73
C ASN A 201 16.61 2.68 -16.76
N LYS A 202 16.23 3.05 -17.98
CA LYS A 202 16.09 2.13 -19.12
C LYS A 202 17.47 1.58 -19.50
N LEU A 203 17.57 0.26 -19.57
CA LEU A 203 18.79 -0.47 -19.95
C LEU A 203 18.68 -0.88 -21.43
N GLU A 204 18.51 -2.17 -21.69
CA GLU A 204 18.50 -2.77 -23.03
C GLU A 204 17.06 -3.05 -23.50
N GLU A 205 16.77 -2.80 -24.78
CA GLU A 205 15.52 -3.21 -25.40
C GLU A 205 15.49 -4.73 -25.59
N ILE A 206 14.47 -5.37 -25.03
CA ILE A 206 14.25 -6.82 -25.07
C ILE A 206 13.51 -7.17 -26.36
N ARG A 207 12.48 -6.39 -26.69
CA ARG A 207 11.57 -6.71 -27.77
C ARG A 207 10.80 -5.50 -28.28
N ASP A 208 10.60 -5.50 -29.57
CA ASP A 208 9.71 -4.60 -30.28
C ASP A 208 8.53 -5.39 -30.85
N PHE A 209 7.32 -4.91 -30.57
CA PHE A 209 6.09 -5.45 -31.14
C PHE A 209 5.44 -4.38 -32.00
N GLY A 210 5.55 -4.55 -33.32
CA GLY A 210 4.86 -3.71 -34.30
C GLY A 210 3.35 -3.96 -34.25
N LEU A 211 2.61 -2.89 -34.02
CA LEU A 211 1.15 -2.83 -34.01
C LEU A 211 0.74 -1.71 -34.98
N GLY A 212 0.76 -2.03 -36.28
CA GLY A 212 0.62 -1.03 -37.34
C GLY A 212 1.78 -0.03 -37.31
N ASP A 213 1.45 1.27 -37.28
CA ASP A 213 2.43 2.38 -37.25
C ASP A 213 3.03 2.64 -35.86
N ARG A 214 2.67 1.82 -34.85
CA ARG A 214 3.16 1.97 -33.48
C ARG A 214 3.92 0.75 -33.06
N CYS A 215 4.97 0.97 -32.28
CA CYS A 215 5.72 -0.13 -31.67
C CYS A 215 5.53 -0.09 -30.17
N VAL A 216 4.99 -1.15 -29.60
CA VAL A 216 5.11 -1.34 -28.16
C VAL A 216 6.45 -2.01 -27.91
N ARG A 217 7.28 -1.30 -27.16
CA ARG A 217 8.62 -1.76 -26.82
C ARG A 217 8.68 -2.26 -25.40
N TYR A 218 9.51 -3.28 -25.23
CA TYR A 218 9.84 -3.88 -23.97
C TYR A 218 11.32 -3.66 -23.73
N ALA A 219 11.68 -3.12 -22.57
CA ALA A 219 13.06 -2.89 -22.18
C ALA A 219 13.32 -3.39 -20.77
N ARG A 220 14.55 -3.79 -20.50
CA ARG A 220 15.05 -3.97 -19.14
C ARG A 220 15.15 -2.59 -18.50
N ALA A 221 14.79 -2.48 -17.24
CA ALA A 221 14.89 -1.23 -16.51
C ALA A 221 15.27 -1.46 -15.05
N ARG A 222 15.97 -0.51 -14.46
CA ARG A 222 16.12 -0.41 -12.99
C ARG A 222 15.22 0.71 -12.50
N VAL A 223 14.45 0.45 -11.46
CA VAL A 223 13.58 1.46 -10.85
C VAL A 223 14.14 1.87 -9.50
N ASP A 224 14.15 3.17 -9.23
CA ASP A 224 14.71 3.73 -8.00
C ASP A 224 14.09 3.09 -6.75
N GLY A 225 14.94 2.61 -5.85
CA GLY A 225 14.52 1.88 -4.64
C GLY A 225 14.26 0.39 -4.83
N THR A 226 14.46 -0.16 -6.04
CA THR A 226 14.48 -1.61 -6.27
C THR A 226 15.88 -2.08 -6.61
N SER A 227 16.30 -3.21 -6.02
CA SER A 227 17.61 -3.82 -6.30
C SER A 227 17.60 -4.68 -7.57
N GLY A 228 16.42 -5.08 -8.04
CA GLY A 228 16.25 -5.97 -9.19
C GLY A 228 16.12 -5.22 -10.53
N VAL A 229 16.41 -5.94 -11.61
CA VAL A 229 16.04 -5.51 -12.96
C VAL A 229 14.58 -5.88 -13.19
N LEU A 230 13.80 -4.92 -13.67
CA LEU A 230 12.39 -5.04 -14.00
C LEU A 230 12.19 -4.95 -15.52
N VAL A 231 10.99 -5.26 -16.00
CA VAL A 231 10.62 -5.08 -17.40
C VAL A 231 9.72 -3.86 -17.56
N LEU A 232 10.18 -2.90 -18.36
CA LEU A 232 9.46 -1.72 -18.79
C LEU A 232 8.75 -2.01 -20.11
N ARG A 233 7.44 -1.82 -20.16
CA ARG A 233 6.66 -1.79 -21.40
C ARG A 233 6.20 -0.37 -21.67
N TYR A 234 6.51 0.18 -22.83
CA TYR A 234 6.16 1.54 -23.20
C TYR A 234 5.79 1.62 -24.68
N LEU A 235 5.01 2.64 -25.04
CA LEU A 235 4.68 2.94 -26.42
C LEU A 235 5.79 3.83 -26.99
N ASP A 236 6.41 3.41 -28.09
CA ASP A 236 7.26 4.30 -28.87
C ASP A 236 6.40 5.02 -29.89
N THR A 237 6.31 6.35 -29.75
CA THR A 237 5.64 7.24 -30.72
C THR A 237 6.73 7.96 -31.50
N SER A 238 7.40 7.25 -32.40
CA SER A 238 8.56 7.79 -33.11
C SER A 238 8.20 8.89 -34.12
N ASP A 239 6.94 9.01 -34.54
CA ASP A 239 6.53 9.99 -35.55
C ASP A 239 5.23 10.70 -35.12
N GLY A 240 5.20 12.03 -35.25
CA GLY A 240 4.24 12.96 -34.64
C GLY A 240 2.75 12.85 -35.03
N GLU A 241 2.25 11.67 -35.40
CA GLU A 241 0.85 11.44 -35.74
C GLU A 241 0.01 11.04 -34.52
N GLN A 242 -0.69 12.04 -33.98
CA GLN A 242 -1.54 11.90 -32.77
C GLN A 242 -2.94 11.31 -33.05
N ALA A 243 -3.38 11.13 -34.30
CA ALA A 243 -4.80 10.96 -34.61
C ALA A 243 -5.35 9.52 -34.53
N ALA A 244 -4.57 8.47 -34.77
CA ALA A 244 -5.04 7.07 -34.71
C ALA A 244 -4.99 6.46 -33.28
N ALA A 245 -4.85 7.29 -32.24
CA ALA A 245 -4.33 6.87 -30.94
C ALA A 245 -5.25 6.06 -30.03
N ASN A 246 -6.54 5.95 -30.34
CA ASN A 246 -7.52 5.59 -29.31
C ASN A 246 -7.75 4.09 -29.15
N GLU A 247 -7.63 3.26 -30.19
CA GLU A 247 -7.99 1.83 -30.09
C GLU A 247 -6.88 0.99 -29.44
N ASP A 248 -5.64 1.14 -29.88
CA ASP A 248 -4.50 0.41 -29.31
C ASP A 248 -4.26 0.76 -27.84
N VAL A 249 -4.42 2.05 -27.49
CA VAL A 249 -4.26 2.49 -26.11
C VAL A 249 -5.37 1.91 -25.22
N ARG A 250 -6.62 1.81 -25.71
CA ARG A 250 -7.70 1.13 -24.98
C ARG A 250 -7.37 -0.34 -24.75
N ASN A 251 -6.83 -1.03 -25.75
CA ASN A 251 -6.41 -2.43 -25.61
C ASN A 251 -5.29 -2.60 -24.58
N ILE A 252 -4.33 -1.67 -24.53
CA ILE A 252 -3.26 -1.67 -23.52
C ILE A 252 -3.82 -1.42 -22.12
N ILE A 253 -4.74 -0.45 -21.98
CA ILE A 253 -5.38 -0.14 -20.70
C ILE A 253 -6.23 -1.31 -20.20
N ALA A 254 -7.00 -1.97 -21.08
CA ALA A 254 -7.78 -3.15 -20.72
C ALA A 254 -6.88 -4.28 -20.21
N ARG A 255 -5.72 -4.50 -20.83
CA ARG A 255 -4.73 -5.48 -20.38
C ARG A 255 -4.08 -5.10 -19.06
N ASP A 256 -3.76 -3.83 -18.86
CA ASP A 256 -3.26 -3.34 -17.58
C ASP A 256 -4.26 -3.61 -16.46
N SER A 257 -5.56 -3.47 -16.71
CA SER A 257 -6.60 -3.80 -15.74
C SER A 257 -6.59 -5.29 -15.37
N ILE A 258 -6.40 -6.21 -16.34
CA ILE A 258 -6.28 -7.65 -16.06
C ILE A 258 -5.04 -7.94 -15.22
N LEU A 259 -3.88 -7.37 -15.60
CA LEU A 259 -2.63 -7.56 -14.85
C LEU A 259 -2.68 -6.93 -13.45
N GLN A 260 -3.41 -5.82 -13.30
CA GLN A 260 -3.69 -5.19 -12.01
C GLN A 260 -4.49 -6.15 -11.12
N LYS A 261 -5.61 -6.68 -11.62
CA LYS A 261 -6.42 -7.70 -10.91
C LYS A 261 -5.57 -8.91 -10.52
N LEU A 262 -4.77 -9.44 -11.45
CA LEU A 262 -3.89 -10.58 -11.20
C LEU A 262 -2.86 -10.29 -10.13
N SER A 263 -2.25 -9.10 -10.15
CA SER A 263 -1.18 -8.74 -9.21
C SER A 263 -1.66 -8.57 -7.78
N ASN A 264 -2.96 -8.32 -7.58
CA ASN A 264 -3.60 -8.20 -6.27
C ASN A 264 -3.94 -9.54 -5.61
N ILE A 265 -3.86 -10.65 -6.36
CA ILE A 265 -4.17 -11.97 -5.82
C ILE A 265 -3.07 -12.37 -4.82
N ARG A 266 -3.46 -12.56 -3.55
CA ARG A 266 -2.56 -13.15 -2.56
C ARG A 266 -2.23 -14.57 -3.04
N ASN A 267 -0.96 -14.82 -3.36
CA ASN A 267 -0.42 -16.09 -3.92
C ASN A 267 -0.47 -16.25 -5.45
N VAL A 268 -0.21 -15.19 -6.23
CA VAL A 268 0.08 -15.33 -7.66
C VAL A 268 1.23 -16.33 -7.89
N HIS A 269 1.06 -17.23 -8.86
CA HIS A 269 2.09 -18.18 -9.28
C HIS A 269 3.44 -17.47 -9.60
N PRO A 270 4.60 -18.02 -9.21
CA PRO A 270 5.90 -17.36 -9.37
C PRO A 270 6.25 -17.04 -10.83
N ASN A 271 5.77 -17.85 -11.78
CA ASN A 271 5.99 -17.64 -13.22
C ASN A 271 4.95 -16.72 -13.88
N ILE A 272 4.11 -15.98 -13.15
CA ILE A 272 3.20 -14.95 -13.71
C ILE A 272 3.80 -13.56 -13.45
N ALA A 273 3.82 -12.72 -14.49
CA ALA A 273 4.27 -11.34 -14.38
C ALA A 273 3.37 -10.57 -13.41
N ARG A 274 4.00 -9.88 -12.46
CA ARG A 274 3.30 -9.00 -11.53
C ARG A 274 3.54 -7.56 -11.93
N LEU A 275 2.52 -6.74 -11.84
CA LEU A 275 2.62 -5.32 -12.00
C LEU A 275 3.38 -4.72 -10.80
N TYR A 276 4.38 -3.89 -11.07
CA TYR A 276 5.11 -3.14 -10.06
C TYR A 276 4.56 -1.71 -9.93
N GLY A 277 4.29 -1.08 -11.07
CA GLY A 277 3.82 0.29 -11.15
C GLY A 277 3.60 0.74 -12.58
N TRP A 278 3.11 1.97 -12.77
CA TRP A 278 2.90 2.55 -14.08
C TRP A 278 3.13 4.07 -14.07
N GLY A 279 3.34 4.62 -15.26
CA GLY A 279 3.42 6.07 -15.47
C GLY A 279 2.04 6.73 -15.50
N THR A 280 1.90 7.89 -14.84
CA THR A 280 0.69 8.74 -14.87
C THR A 280 0.68 9.74 -16.02
N GLY A 281 1.60 9.61 -16.97
CA GLY A 281 1.74 10.51 -18.11
C GLY A 281 0.53 10.48 -19.05
N SER A 282 0.60 11.32 -20.09
CA SER A 282 -0.35 11.27 -21.20
C SER A 282 -0.45 9.85 -21.78
N PRO A 283 -1.56 9.49 -22.44
CA PRO A 283 -1.71 8.17 -23.07
C PRO A 283 -0.53 7.76 -23.98
N SER A 284 0.11 8.74 -24.64
CA SER A 284 1.31 8.54 -25.49
C SER A 284 2.61 8.32 -24.72
N SER A 285 2.66 8.73 -23.45
CA SER A 285 3.83 8.59 -22.56
C SER A 285 3.56 7.61 -21.41
N ARG A 286 2.47 6.84 -21.50
CA ARG A 286 2.14 5.81 -20.53
C ARG A 286 3.10 4.63 -20.71
N PHE A 287 3.60 4.16 -19.59
CA PHE A 287 4.39 2.94 -19.51
C PHE A 287 3.96 2.11 -18.31
N THR A 288 4.24 0.82 -18.38
CA THR A 288 3.91 -0.15 -17.34
C THR A 288 5.20 -0.87 -16.94
N VAL A 289 5.46 -1.00 -15.64
CA VAL A 289 6.63 -1.71 -15.13
C VAL A 289 6.18 -3.01 -14.46
N PHE A 290 6.78 -4.12 -14.87
CA PHE A 290 6.49 -5.43 -14.34
C PHE A 290 7.62 -5.91 -13.42
N LYS A 291 7.22 -6.41 -12.25
CA LYS A 291 8.05 -7.21 -11.37
C LYS A 291 8.18 -8.61 -11.95
N THR A 292 9.15 -8.74 -12.85
CA THR A 292 9.51 -10.02 -13.44
C THR A 292 10.99 -10.26 -13.23
N HIS A 293 11.36 -11.52 -13.03
CA HIS A 293 12.76 -11.91 -13.10
C HIS A 293 13.23 -11.92 -14.56
N GLY A 294 12.29 -12.02 -15.52
CA GLY A 294 12.56 -12.13 -16.95
C GLY A 294 13.28 -10.94 -17.58
N SER A 295 14.40 -11.20 -18.26
CA SER A 295 15.24 -10.23 -18.97
C SER A 295 15.33 -10.51 -20.48
N HIS A 296 14.92 -11.69 -20.95
CA HIS A 296 15.06 -12.15 -22.34
C HIS A 296 13.75 -12.69 -22.91
N ILE A 297 13.61 -12.69 -24.23
CA ILE A 297 12.58 -13.50 -24.91
C ILE A 297 13.05 -14.96 -24.89
N ALA A 298 12.16 -15.91 -24.57
CA ALA A 298 12.52 -17.32 -24.46
C ALA A 298 13.19 -17.88 -25.72
N THR A 299 12.69 -17.57 -26.92
CA THR A 299 13.32 -18.04 -28.18
C THR A 299 14.74 -17.50 -28.36
N PHE A 300 14.95 -16.24 -28.00
CA PHE A 300 16.27 -15.62 -28.07
C PHE A 300 17.22 -16.18 -27.02
N PHE A 301 16.74 -16.38 -25.80
CA PHE A 301 17.49 -17.06 -24.73
C PHE A 301 17.90 -18.48 -25.15
N LEU A 302 16.95 -19.27 -25.66
CA LEU A 302 17.21 -20.62 -26.16
C LEU A 302 18.23 -20.65 -27.31
N SER A 303 18.28 -19.61 -28.14
CA SER A 303 19.25 -19.50 -29.22
C SER A 303 20.68 -19.29 -28.72
N ARG A 304 20.84 -18.70 -27.52
CA ARG A 304 22.14 -18.40 -26.89
C ARG A 304 22.71 -19.55 -26.08
N ILE A 305 21.88 -20.51 -25.68
CA ILE A 305 22.33 -21.70 -24.94
C ILE A 305 22.76 -22.83 -25.89
N SER A 306 23.58 -23.74 -25.34
CA SER A 306 24.09 -24.91 -26.06
C SER A 306 22.95 -25.80 -26.56
N GLN A 307 23.15 -26.49 -27.69
CA GLN A 307 22.12 -27.32 -28.31
C GLN A 307 21.60 -28.42 -27.38
N SER A 308 22.48 -29.06 -26.60
CA SER A 308 22.13 -30.10 -25.63
C SER A 308 21.28 -29.57 -24.48
N GLU A 309 21.51 -28.33 -24.03
CA GLU A 309 20.72 -27.71 -22.97
C GLU A 309 19.41 -27.09 -23.47
N ARG A 310 19.36 -26.74 -24.76
CA ARG A 310 18.19 -26.10 -25.38
C ARG A 310 16.92 -26.90 -25.19
N SER A 311 16.94 -28.20 -25.48
CA SER A 311 15.76 -29.06 -25.36
C SER A 311 15.31 -29.20 -23.90
N ARG A 312 16.26 -29.39 -22.98
CA ARG A 312 15.98 -29.48 -21.54
C ARG A 312 15.37 -28.18 -20.99
N MET A 313 15.92 -27.03 -21.41
CA MET A 313 15.43 -25.73 -20.96
C MET A 313 14.08 -25.38 -21.57
N ALA A 314 13.90 -25.63 -22.87
CA ALA A 314 12.62 -25.46 -23.55
C ALA A 314 11.51 -26.29 -22.90
N TRP A 315 11.82 -27.54 -22.53
CA TRP A 315 10.92 -28.42 -21.80
C TRP A 315 10.56 -27.85 -20.43
N SER A 316 11.56 -27.48 -19.62
CA SER A 316 11.37 -26.87 -18.30
C SER A 316 10.50 -25.61 -18.36
N MET A 317 10.79 -24.72 -19.32
CA MET A 317 10.00 -23.51 -19.55
C MET A 317 8.55 -23.84 -19.89
N THR A 318 8.33 -24.85 -20.74
CA THR A 318 6.99 -25.28 -21.17
C THR A 318 6.19 -25.81 -19.99
N VAL A 319 6.77 -26.69 -19.17
CA VAL A 319 6.10 -27.27 -18.00
C VAL A 319 5.70 -26.18 -17.00
N LYS A 320 6.61 -25.28 -16.66
CA LYS A 320 6.33 -24.15 -15.74
C LYS A 320 5.29 -23.18 -16.29
N SER A 321 5.31 -22.97 -17.60
CA SER A 321 4.33 -22.12 -18.28
C SER A 321 2.94 -22.75 -18.27
N LEU A 322 2.84 -24.06 -18.49
CA LEU A 322 1.57 -24.80 -18.38
C LEU A 322 1.03 -24.80 -16.95
N ASP A 323 1.90 -24.90 -15.96
CA ASP A 323 1.51 -24.83 -14.55
C ASP A 323 0.93 -23.46 -14.18
N ALA A 324 1.60 -22.37 -14.60
CA ALA A 324 1.04 -21.03 -14.39
C ALA A 324 -0.24 -20.77 -15.22
N ALA A 325 -0.33 -21.30 -16.44
CA ALA A 325 -1.56 -21.23 -17.25
C ALA A 325 -2.73 -21.93 -16.54
N ARG A 326 -2.47 -23.12 -15.98
CA ARG A 326 -3.44 -23.86 -15.18
C ARG A 326 -3.83 -23.09 -13.93
N HIS A 327 -2.88 -22.45 -13.25
CA HIS A 327 -3.17 -21.59 -12.10
C HIS A 327 -4.08 -20.41 -12.48
N LEU A 328 -3.80 -19.73 -13.59
CA LEU A 328 -4.66 -18.64 -14.11
C LEU A 328 -6.09 -19.12 -14.38
N ARG A 329 -6.24 -20.28 -15.02
CA ARG A 329 -7.55 -20.87 -15.30
C ARG A 329 -8.28 -21.28 -14.02
N ASP A 330 -7.64 -22.10 -13.20
CA ASP A 330 -8.27 -22.75 -12.05
C ASP A 330 -8.52 -21.77 -10.88
N ARG A 331 -7.68 -20.73 -10.73
CA ARG A 331 -7.79 -19.75 -9.62
C ARG A 331 -8.36 -18.40 -10.03
N CYS A 332 -8.16 -17.99 -11.28
CA CYS A 332 -8.54 -16.65 -11.74
C CYS A 332 -9.66 -16.68 -12.80
N GLY A 333 -10.08 -17.86 -13.29
CA GLY A 333 -11.05 -17.98 -14.37
C GLY A 333 -10.53 -17.49 -15.72
N ILE A 334 -9.21 -17.30 -15.85
CA ILE A 334 -8.59 -16.73 -17.05
C ILE A 334 -8.03 -17.85 -17.90
N ALA A 335 -8.62 -18.07 -19.07
CA ALA A 335 -8.06 -18.96 -20.07
C ALA A 335 -6.86 -18.28 -20.72
N TRP A 336 -5.73 -18.98 -20.72
CA TRP A 336 -4.49 -18.43 -21.24
C TRP A 336 -3.82 -19.41 -22.19
N ARG A 337 -3.54 -18.95 -23.41
CA ARG A 337 -3.01 -19.77 -24.51
C ARG A 337 -1.67 -19.21 -24.99
N PRO A 338 -0.56 -19.56 -24.33
CA PRO A 338 0.72 -19.02 -24.73
C PRO A 338 1.19 -19.57 -26.06
N ARG A 339 1.80 -18.68 -26.86
CA ARG A 339 2.79 -19.11 -27.86
C ARG A 339 4.17 -19.04 -27.23
N PHE A 340 5.04 -20.01 -27.55
CA PHE A 340 6.40 -20.07 -27.00
C PHE A 340 7.20 -18.78 -27.23
N GLN A 341 6.95 -18.14 -28.38
CA GLN A 341 7.54 -16.85 -28.75
C GLN A 341 7.16 -15.70 -27.82
N GLN A 342 6.15 -15.84 -26.95
CA GLN A 342 5.63 -14.78 -26.08
C GLN A 342 6.13 -14.87 -24.63
N PHE A 343 6.86 -15.94 -24.30
CA PHE A 343 7.47 -16.08 -22.98
C PHE A 343 8.65 -15.13 -22.83
N ALA A 344 8.68 -14.42 -21.71
CA ALA A 344 9.92 -13.85 -21.22
C ALA A 344 10.59 -14.85 -20.28
N CYS A 345 11.91 -14.82 -20.16
CA CYS A 345 12.63 -15.62 -19.19
C CYS A 345 13.80 -14.83 -18.59
N ASP A 346 14.21 -15.19 -17.38
CA ASP A 346 15.33 -14.53 -16.72
C ASP A 346 16.68 -15.02 -17.23
N ASP A 347 17.76 -14.52 -16.65
CA ASP A 347 19.12 -14.92 -17.00
C ASP A 347 19.40 -16.41 -16.70
N SER A 348 18.56 -17.07 -15.88
CA SER A 348 18.62 -18.50 -15.57
C SER A 348 17.68 -19.37 -16.41
N GLY A 349 16.85 -18.75 -17.26
CA GLY A 349 15.86 -19.44 -18.09
C GLY A 349 14.53 -19.72 -17.37
N GLU A 350 14.24 -19.06 -16.24
CA GLU A 350 12.93 -19.18 -15.59
C GLU A 350 11.87 -18.39 -16.37
N PRO A 351 10.81 -19.03 -16.88
CA PRO A 351 9.82 -18.35 -17.70
C PRO A 351 8.94 -17.42 -16.85
N THR A 352 8.48 -16.32 -17.43
CA THR A 352 7.49 -15.42 -16.87
C THR A 352 6.41 -15.11 -17.90
N LEU A 353 5.15 -15.28 -17.49
CA LEU A 353 3.96 -15.21 -18.33
C LEU A 353 3.26 -13.85 -18.20
N GLY A 354 2.72 -13.33 -19.30
CA GLY A 354 1.96 -12.07 -19.31
C GLY A 354 2.73 -10.81 -19.73
N ILE A 355 4.02 -10.91 -20.08
CA ILE A 355 4.81 -9.74 -20.55
C ILE A 355 4.45 -9.39 -22.01
N GLY A 356 4.60 -10.31 -22.96
CA GLY A 356 4.69 -10.00 -24.39
C GLY A 356 3.46 -10.31 -25.26
N GLN A 357 2.24 -10.27 -24.72
CA GLN A 357 1.08 -10.85 -25.42
C GLN A 357 0.09 -9.84 -26.01
N TYR A 358 -0.07 -9.93 -27.33
CA TYR A 358 -1.06 -9.18 -28.12
C TYR A 358 -2.31 -9.98 -28.48
N GLU A 359 -2.28 -11.29 -28.33
CA GLU A 359 -3.37 -12.16 -28.75
C GLU A 359 -3.98 -12.86 -27.52
N ILE A 360 -5.13 -12.31 -27.12
CA ILE A 360 -6.24 -12.97 -26.41
C ILE A 360 -6.00 -13.34 -24.92
N PHE A 361 -6.45 -12.44 -24.03
CA PHE A 361 -7.12 -12.86 -22.80
C PHE A 361 -8.61 -12.91 -23.13
N GLU A 362 -9.17 -14.11 -23.30
CA GLU A 362 -10.61 -14.29 -23.26
C GLU A 362 -10.96 -14.51 -21.80
N GLU A 363 -11.57 -13.49 -21.17
CA GLU A 363 -12.25 -13.70 -19.89
C GLU A 363 -13.38 -14.69 -20.20
N LEU A 364 -13.36 -15.87 -19.57
CA LEU A 364 -14.41 -16.86 -19.78
C LEU A 364 -15.68 -16.30 -19.15
N ASP A 365 -16.55 -15.68 -19.96
CA ASP A 365 -17.90 -15.34 -19.54
C ASP A 365 -18.60 -16.62 -19.10
N ASP A 366 -18.95 -16.67 -17.81
CA ASP A 366 -19.68 -17.71 -17.08
C ASP A 366 -19.44 -19.16 -17.57
N PRO A 367 -18.76 -20.04 -16.80
CA PRO A 367 -18.49 -21.43 -17.22
C PRO A 367 -19.75 -22.24 -17.55
N SER A 368 -20.95 -21.75 -17.22
CA SER A 368 -22.24 -22.35 -17.57
C SER A 368 -22.75 -22.04 -18.99
N THR A 369 -22.29 -20.98 -19.67
CA THR A 369 -22.76 -20.59 -21.02
C THR A 369 -21.92 -21.11 -22.19
N ALA A 370 -20.81 -21.81 -21.92
CA ALA A 370 -19.91 -22.35 -22.95
C ALA A 370 -20.43 -23.63 -23.67
N SER A 371 -21.74 -23.79 -23.85
CA SER A 371 -22.31 -24.86 -24.67
C SER A 371 -22.53 -24.37 -26.12
N GLY A 372 -21.55 -24.57 -27.01
CA GLY A 372 -21.82 -24.57 -28.46
C GLY A 372 -20.87 -23.78 -29.35
N GLY A 373 -19.94 -22.99 -28.81
CA GLY A 373 -18.91 -22.32 -29.60
C GLY A 373 -17.67 -23.21 -29.76
N HIS A 374 -17.56 -23.95 -30.86
CA HIS A 374 -16.38 -24.74 -31.21
C HIS A 374 -15.12 -23.87 -31.41
N ALA A 375 -14.38 -23.59 -30.34
CA ALA A 375 -13.01 -23.10 -30.43
C ALA A 375 -12.07 -24.28 -30.70
N ALA A 376 -11.64 -24.43 -31.95
CA ALA A 376 -10.63 -25.41 -32.32
C ALA A 376 -9.31 -25.11 -31.59
N PHE A 377 -8.83 -26.05 -30.77
CA PHE A 377 -7.44 -26.10 -30.35
C PHE A 377 -6.55 -26.13 -31.60
N GLN A 378 -5.89 -25.02 -31.93
CA GLN A 378 -4.81 -25.00 -32.90
C GLN A 378 -3.56 -25.52 -32.19
N VAL A 379 -3.22 -26.76 -32.50
CA VAL A 379 -2.00 -27.44 -32.02
C VAL A 379 -0.80 -26.72 -32.64
N MET A 380 0.23 -26.46 -31.85
CA MET A 380 1.56 -26.05 -32.34
C MET A 380 1.99 -27.00 -33.45
N SER A 381 2.20 -26.51 -34.68
CA SER A 381 2.85 -27.33 -35.69
C SER A 381 4.36 -27.36 -35.38
N SER A 382 5.03 -28.47 -35.69
CA SER A 382 6.49 -28.61 -35.54
C SER A 382 7.28 -27.49 -36.23
N ALA A 383 6.69 -26.84 -37.24
CA ALA A 383 7.31 -25.73 -37.97
C ALA A 383 7.52 -24.46 -37.12
N ASP A 384 6.76 -24.26 -36.04
CA ASP A 384 6.83 -23.04 -35.21
C ASP A 384 7.95 -23.07 -34.16
N LEU A 385 8.45 -24.27 -33.82
CA LEU A 385 9.56 -24.47 -32.88
C LEU A 385 10.92 -24.56 -33.60
N PHE A 386 10.95 -24.94 -34.88
CA PHE A 386 12.17 -25.20 -35.62
C PHE A 386 12.04 -24.76 -37.10
N PRO A 387 12.44 -23.52 -37.46
CA PRO A 387 12.38 -23.05 -38.84
C PRO A 387 13.66 -23.48 -39.59
N THR A 388 13.84 -24.78 -39.84
CA THR A 388 14.86 -25.25 -40.78
C THR A 388 14.25 -25.39 -42.17
N ARG A 389 14.42 -24.32 -42.97
CA ARG A 389 14.09 -24.27 -44.39
C ARG A 389 15.07 -25.18 -45.16
N ARG A 390 14.68 -26.44 -45.42
CA ARG A 390 15.26 -27.23 -46.53
C ARG A 390 14.20 -27.35 -47.60
N GLU A 391 14.42 -26.62 -48.70
CA GLU A 391 13.76 -26.90 -49.97
C GLU A 391 14.17 -28.30 -50.41
N PHE A 392 13.32 -29.29 -50.21
CA PHE A 392 13.42 -30.54 -50.93
C PHE A 392 12.80 -30.34 -52.30
N SER A 393 13.66 -30.24 -53.31
CA SER A 393 13.28 -30.32 -54.71
C SER A 393 12.59 -31.66 -54.96
N SER A 394 11.47 -31.60 -55.68
CA SER A 394 10.67 -32.74 -56.09
C SER A 394 11.49 -33.72 -56.93
N GLY A 395 11.87 -34.85 -56.34
CA GLY A 395 12.51 -35.97 -57.03
C GLY A 395 11.83 -37.29 -56.61
N ARG A 396 11.05 -37.86 -57.53
CA ARG A 396 10.50 -39.23 -57.61
C ARG A 396 10.42 -40.05 -56.31
N SER A 397 9.19 -40.34 -55.91
CA SER A 397 8.80 -41.36 -54.93
C SER A 397 9.36 -42.74 -55.29
N GLY A 398 10.48 -43.11 -54.65
CA GLY A 398 10.83 -44.51 -54.41
C GLY A 398 10.27 -44.90 -53.04
N GLY A 399 9.40 -45.90 -53.01
CA GLY A 399 8.89 -46.47 -51.76
C GLY A 399 10.05 -47.01 -50.94
N VAL A 400 10.14 -46.55 -49.69
CA VAL A 400 10.92 -47.21 -48.66
C VAL A 400 9.93 -48.10 -47.92
N GLU A 401 10.00 -49.40 -48.19
CA GLU A 401 9.42 -50.42 -47.33
C GLU A 401 10.11 -50.33 -45.97
N VAL A 402 9.33 -49.96 -44.96
CA VAL A 402 9.70 -50.09 -43.55
C VAL A 402 9.22 -51.46 -43.10
N GLU A 403 9.89 -52.51 -43.55
CA GLU A 403 9.96 -53.77 -42.81
C GLU A 403 11.17 -53.67 -41.86
N ASP A 404 11.05 -54.25 -40.67
CA ASP A 404 12.02 -54.24 -39.55
C ASP A 404 12.05 -53.01 -38.62
N LEU A 405 10.90 -52.69 -38.04
CA LEU A 405 10.84 -52.33 -36.61
C LEU A 405 9.72 -53.16 -35.96
N GLY A 406 10.04 -54.40 -35.60
CA GLY A 406 9.15 -55.32 -34.90
C GLY A 406 8.64 -54.73 -33.59
N TRP A 407 7.47 -54.10 -33.64
CA TRP A 407 6.68 -53.63 -32.51
C TRP A 407 5.23 -54.11 -32.72
N GLU A 408 5.01 -55.41 -32.64
CA GLU A 408 3.69 -55.92 -32.25
C GLU A 408 3.59 -55.77 -30.73
N ASP A 409 3.11 -54.61 -30.27
CA ASP A 409 2.83 -54.39 -28.85
C ASP A 409 1.34 -54.63 -28.58
N ASP A 410 1.00 -55.87 -28.18
CA ASP A 410 -0.34 -56.30 -27.78
C ASP A 410 -0.96 -55.43 -26.66
N ARG A 411 -0.17 -54.58 -26.00
CA ARG A 411 -0.64 -53.67 -24.93
C ARG A 411 -1.29 -52.39 -25.46
N LEU A 412 -0.93 -51.96 -26.68
CA LEU A 412 -1.65 -50.88 -27.38
C LEU A 412 -3.05 -51.33 -27.81
N ALA A 413 -3.23 -52.61 -28.13
CA ALA A 413 -4.56 -53.20 -28.36
C ALA A 413 -5.39 -53.29 -27.06
N ALA A 414 -4.76 -53.51 -25.91
CA ALA A 414 -5.43 -53.48 -24.60
C ALA A 414 -5.90 -52.07 -24.20
N LEU A 415 -5.17 -51.01 -24.61
CA LEU A 415 -5.57 -49.61 -24.41
C LEU A 415 -6.77 -49.18 -25.29
N HIS A 416 -7.00 -49.87 -26.40
CA HIS A 416 -8.17 -49.67 -27.29
C HIS A 416 -9.30 -50.69 -27.07
N GLY A 417 -9.11 -51.69 -26.20
CA GLY A 417 -9.99 -52.83 -26.00
C GLY A 417 -11.13 -52.62 -24.99
N CYS A 418 -11.94 -51.57 -25.13
CA CYS A 418 -13.29 -51.58 -24.57
C CYS A 418 -14.25 -52.21 -25.59
N THR A 419 -14.40 -53.53 -25.51
CA THR A 419 -15.45 -54.27 -26.24
C THR A 419 -16.82 -53.74 -25.84
N LEU A 420 -17.39 -52.85 -26.65
CA LEU A 420 -18.79 -52.47 -26.56
C LEU A 420 -19.59 -53.57 -27.26
N VAL A 421 -20.21 -54.45 -26.47
CA VAL A 421 -21.18 -55.40 -26.99
C VAL A 421 -22.30 -54.60 -27.64
N GLN A 422 -22.40 -54.69 -28.96
CA GLN A 422 -23.43 -54.04 -29.75
C GLN A 422 -24.78 -54.70 -29.41
N ARG A 423 -25.53 -54.12 -28.47
CA ARG A 423 -26.97 -54.40 -28.30
C ARG A 423 -27.73 -53.10 -28.44
N ASN A 424 -28.54 -53.04 -29.49
CA ASN A 424 -29.58 -52.04 -29.70
C ASN A 424 -30.51 -51.97 -28.49
N VAL A 425 -30.35 -50.99 -27.59
CA VAL A 425 -31.44 -50.49 -26.73
C VAL A 425 -31.18 -49.03 -26.38
N THR A 426 -32.19 -48.21 -26.68
CA THR A 426 -32.42 -46.84 -26.21
C THR A 426 -32.46 -46.75 -24.69
N THR A 427 -31.45 -46.14 -24.05
CA THR A 427 -31.46 -45.29 -22.84
C THR A 427 -30.08 -45.31 -22.19
N VAL A 428 -29.40 -44.15 -22.12
CA VAL A 428 -28.12 -44.01 -21.41
C VAL A 428 -28.41 -43.60 -19.97
N GLU A 429 -28.28 -44.54 -19.04
CA GLU A 429 -28.11 -44.22 -17.62
C GLU A 429 -26.65 -43.85 -17.33
N LYS A 430 -26.49 -42.75 -16.59
CA LYS A 430 -25.26 -42.31 -15.93
C LYS A 430 -24.86 -43.36 -14.88
N GLU A 431 -23.81 -44.12 -15.11
CA GLU A 431 -23.06 -44.78 -14.02
C GLU A 431 -21.67 -45.18 -14.51
N GLY A 432 -20.63 -44.87 -13.73
CA GLY A 432 -19.26 -45.38 -13.98
C GLY A 432 -18.10 -44.37 -13.97
N LEU A 433 -18.16 -43.30 -13.18
CA LEU A 433 -16.97 -42.51 -12.82
C LEU A 433 -16.25 -43.16 -11.61
N THR A 434 -15.64 -44.31 -11.86
CA THR A 434 -14.64 -44.98 -11.01
C THR A 434 -13.69 -45.70 -11.97
N SER A 435 -12.37 -45.59 -11.99
CA SER A 435 -11.42 -44.87 -11.14
C SER A 435 -10.08 -44.94 -11.86
N SER A 436 -9.56 -43.79 -12.25
CA SER A 436 -8.26 -43.56 -12.90
C SER A 436 -7.12 -43.67 -11.87
N ALA A 437 -6.92 -44.87 -11.35
CA ALA A 437 -5.69 -45.22 -10.62
C ALA A 437 -4.74 -46.00 -11.54
N ALA A 438 -5.24 -47.04 -12.22
CA ALA A 438 -4.49 -47.81 -13.22
C ALA A 438 -4.01 -46.95 -14.38
N GLY A 439 -4.90 -46.15 -14.98
CA GLY A 439 -4.52 -45.24 -16.07
C GLY A 439 -3.57 -44.09 -15.65
N ARG A 440 -3.52 -43.73 -14.36
CA ARG A 440 -2.51 -42.79 -13.85
C ARG A 440 -1.16 -43.47 -13.64
N GLN A 441 -1.15 -44.70 -13.13
CA GLN A 441 0.07 -45.47 -12.92
C GLN A 441 0.74 -45.81 -14.26
N GLU A 442 -0.03 -46.27 -15.24
CA GLU A 442 0.46 -46.55 -16.60
C GLU A 442 0.95 -45.29 -17.31
N ALA A 443 0.25 -44.16 -17.15
CA ALA A 443 0.73 -42.88 -17.67
C ALA A 443 2.04 -42.44 -17.01
N LEU A 444 2.21 -42.64 -15.70
CA LEU A 444 3.44 -42.32 -14.98
C LEU A 444 4.61 -43.25 -15.34
N GLU A 445 4.36 -44.54 -15.56
CA GLU A 445 5.37 -45.50 -16.05
C GLU A 445 5.81 -45.17 -17.48
N TYR A 446 4.86 -44.83 -18.36
CA TYR A 446 5.13 -44.39 -19.72
C TYR A 446 5.91 -43.06 -19.74
N ILE A 447 5.55 -42.11 -18.88
CA ILE A 447 6.27 -40.86 -18.63
C ILE A 447 7.73 -41.13 -18.21
N SER A 448 7.97 -42.08 -17.30
CA SER A 448 9.31 -42.43 -16.83
C SER A 448 10.16 -43.03 -17.96
N GLN A 449 9.57 -43.90 -18.78
CA GLN A 449 10.27 -44.56 -19.89
C GLN A 449 10.65 -43.57 -20.99
N ILE A 450 9.74 -42.65 -21.34
CA ILE A 450 9.98 -41.62 -22.34
C ILE A 450 11.01 -40.59 -21.84
N SER A 451 10.99 -40.22 -20.56
CA SER A 451 12.01 -39.33 -19.98
C SER A 451 13.40 -39.98 -19.97
N GLN A 452 13.48 -41.29 -19.74
CA GLN A 452 14.73 -42.04 -19.78
C GLN A 452 15.26 -42.15 -21.22
N ALA A 453 14.39 -42.41 -22.18
CA ALA A 453 14.76 -42.54 -23.58
C ALA A 453 15.12 -41.19 -24.25
N ALA A 454 14.46 -40.09 -23.86
CA ALA A 454 14.82 -38.74 -24.30
C ALA A 454 16.20 -38.28 -23.77
N SER A 455 16.64 -38.80 -22.62
CA SER A 455 17.98 -38.50 -22.07
C SER A 455 19.13 -39.20 -22.81
N LEU A 456 18.79 -40.18 -23.66
CA LEU A 456 19.73 -40.99 -24.45
C LEU A 456 19.67 -40.68 -25.95
N ALA A 457 18.84 -39.73 -26.37
CA ALA A 457 18.66 -39.38 -27.77
C ALA A 457 19.77 -38.42 -28.26
N ASP A 458 20.62 -38.91 -29.17
CA ASP A 458 21.76 -38.17 -29.71
C ASP A 458 21.45 -37.34 -30.97
N ASN A 459 20.24 -37.46 -31.54
CA ASN A 459 19.84 -36.71 -32.72
C ASN A 459 18.51 -35.95 -32.55
N GLU A 460 18.35 -34.91 -33.36
CA GLU A 460 17.23 -33.96 -33.31
C GLU A 460 15.88 -34.59 -33.67
N ALA A 461 15.86 -35.62 -34.53
CA ALA A 461 14.64 -36.30 -34.96
C ALA A 461 14.03 -37.13 -33.81
N ASP A 462 14.88 -37.79 -33.02
CA ASP A 462 14.45 -38.59 -31.88
C ASP A 462 13.91 -37.68 -30.77
N VAL A 463 14.60 -36.58 -30.46
CA VAL A 463 14.12 -35.58 -29.49
C VAL A 463 12.78 -34.97 -29.95
N GLN A 464 12.59 -34.74 -31.25
CA GLN A 464 11.30 -34.29 -31.80
C GLN A 464 10.18 -35.33 -31.66
N ALA A 465 10.45 -36.60 -31.96
CA ALA A 465 9.48 -37.69 -31.77
C ALA A 465 9.08 -37.83 -30.29
N TYR A 466 10.05 -37.65 -29.38
CA TYR A 466 9.79 -37.64 -27.94
C TYR A 466 8.92 -36.46 -27.49
N ILE A 467 9.22 -35.24 -27.94
CA ILE A 467 8.39 -34.05 -27.64
C ILE A 467 6.96 -34.21 -28.18
N GLN A 468 6.78 -34.83 -29.36
CA GLN A 468 5.47 -35.12 -29.93
C GLN A 468 4.68 -36.16 -29.12
N GLY A 469 5.32 -37.23 -28.67
CA GLY A 469 4.72 -38.21 -27.77
C GLY A 469 4.25 -37.57 -26.46
N TRP A 470 5.09 -36.70 -25.90
CA TRP A 470 4.80 -35.95 -24.68
C TRP A 470 3.64 -34.96 -24.81
N ALA A 471 3.59 -34.19 -25.92
CA ALA A 471 2.51 -33.25 -26.19
C ALA A 471 1.16 -33.97 -26.31
N LYS A 472 1.14 -35.20 -26.87
CA LYS A 472 -0.06 -36.05 -26.92
C LYS A 472 -0.51 -36.48 -25.52
N VAL A 473 0.41 -36.97 -24.69
CA VAL A 473 0.09 -37.41 -23.32
C VAL A 473 -0.41 -36.26 -22.45
N LEU A 474 0.25 -35.09 -22.51
CA LEU A 474 -0.16 -33.92 -21.73
C LEU A 474 -1.51 -33.35 -22.17
N ASN A 475 -1.82 -33.38 -23.48
CA ASN A 475 -3.15 -33.00 -23.97
C ASN A 475 -4.24 -33.96 -23.50
N CYS A 476 -3.99 -35.27 -23.52
CA CYS A 476 -4.93 -36.27 -22.99
C CYS A 476 -5.21 -36.08 -21.49
N LEU A 477 -4.22 -35.64 -20.71
CA LEU A 477 -4.35 -35.39 -19.27
C LEU A 477 -4.99 -34.03 -18.94
N ALA A 478 -4.89 -33.04 -19.84
CA ALA A 478 -5.40 -31.69 -19.61
C ALA A 478 -6.91 -31.54 -19.92
N ASP A 479 -7.46 -32.30 -20.87
CA ASP A 479 -8.89 -32.33 -21.20
C ASP A 479 -9.31 -33.70 -21.79
N PRO A 480 -9.71 -34.67 -20.95
CA PRO A 480 -10.06 -36.01 -21.39
C PRO A 480 -11.29 -36.06 -22.32
N GLN A 481 -12.23 -35.11 -22.17
CA GLN A 481 -13.50 -35.12 -22.89
C GLN A 481 -13.39 -34.61 -24.33
N GLN A 482 -12.55 -33.59 -24.58
CA GLN A 482 -12.31 -33.12 -25.95
C GLN A 482 -11.49 -34.11 -26.78
N THR A 483 -10.55 -34.81 -26.15
CA THR A 483 -9.59 -35.67 -26.84
C THR A 483 -10.28 -36.88 -27.46
N ALA A 484 -11.26 -37.48 -26.78
CA ALA A 484 -12.05 -38.59 -27.30
C ALA A 484 -12.83 -38.24 -28.60
N SER A 485 -13.29 -36.99 -28.75
CA SER A 485 -14.09 -36.57 -29.92
C SER A 485 -13.25 -36.36 -31.20
N LYS A 486 -11.98 -35.97 -31.08
CA LYS A 486 -11.09 -35.71 -32.23
C LYS A 486 -10.52 -36.98 -32.86
N TYR A 487 -10.34 -38.05 -32.08
CA TYR A 487 -9.78 -39.31 -32.60
C TYR A 487 -10.81 -40.23 -33.27
N TYR A 488 -12.12 -40.00 -33.05
CA TYR A 488 -13.18 -40.73 -33.77
C TYR A 488 -13.19 -40.48 -35.29
N TRP A 489 -12.62 -39.36 -35.75
CA TRP A 489 -12.57 -39.01 -37.18
C TRP A 489 -11.38 -39.64 -37.92
N VAL A 490 -10.33 -40.04 -37.21
CA VAL A 490 -9.14 -40.66 -37.83
C VAL A 490 -9.36 -42.16 -38.10
N SER A 491 -10.30 -42.80 -37.40
CA SER A 491 -10.63 -44.22 -37.57
C SER A 491 -11.56 -44.52 -38.75
N TYR A 492 -12.05 -43.50 -39.48
CA TYR A 492 -13.00 -43.68 -40.60
C TYR A 492 -12.35 -43.75 -41.99
N LEU A 493 -11.02 -43.79 -42.10
CA LEU A 493 -10.30 -43.78 -43.38
C LEU A 493 -9.49 -45.04 -43.69
N VAL A 494 -9.59 -46.10 -42.90
CA VAL A 494 -8.99 -47.40 -43.24
C VAL A 494 -10.00 -48.51 -42.98
N GLN A 495 -10.73 -48.88 -44.04
CA GLN A 495 -11.27 -50.20 -44.36
C GLN A 495 -12.50 -50.03 -45.27
N ARG A 496 -12.29 -50.08 -46.58
CA ARG A 496 -13.28 -50.62 -47.51
C ARG A 496 -12.71 -51.91 -48.10
N PRO A 497 -13.40 -53.06 -47.99
CA PRO A 497 -13.00 -54.27 -48.70
C PRO A 497 -13.30 -54.09 -50.19
N PRO A 498 -12.51 -54.69 -51.10
CA PRO A 498 -12.81 -54.66 -52.52
C PRO A 498 -13.98 -55.59 -52.80
N ILE A 499 -15.01 -55.04 -53.45
CA ILE A 499 -16.07 -55.80 -54.11
C ILE A 499 -15.46 -56.37 -55.39
N ALA A 500 -15.59 -57.68 -55.56
CA ALA A 500 -15.27 -58.40 -56.78
C ALA A 500 -16.32 -58.10 -57.86
N ASP A 501 -15.88 -57.81 -59.08
CA ASP A 501 -16.49 -58.35 -60.30
C ASP A 501 -15.42 -58.41 -61.43
N PRO A 502 -15.50 -59.38 -62.35
CA PRO A 502 -14.45 -59.71 -63.31
C PRO A 502 -14.65 -58.98 -64.65
N GLU A 503 -13.72 -59.21 -65.57
CA GLU A 503 -13.71 -58.80 -66.98
C GLU A 503 -13.00 -57.48 -67.32
N SER A 504 -11.70 -57.59 -67.66
CA SER A 504 -11.22 -57.15 -68.98
C SER A 504 -9.81 -57.69 -69.25
N ARG A 505 -9.70 -58.50 -70.30
CA ARG A 505 -8.46 -58.98 -70.92
C ARG A 505 -7.74 -57.81 -71.61
N TYR A 506 -6.41 -57.77 -71.57
CA TYR A 506 -5.50 -58.06 -72.70
C TYR A 506 -4.04 -57.56 -72.50
N LEU A 507 -3.11 -58.47 -72.83
CA LEU A 507 -1.77 -58.34 -73.45
C LEU A 507 -0.52 -57.86 -72.66
N CYS A 508 0.39 -58.85 -72.49
CA CYS A 508 1.85 -58.88 -72.80
C CYS A 508 2.79 -57.87 -72.12
N ASP A 509 4.02 -58.17 -71.70
CA ASP A 509 4.94 -59.31 -71.76
C ASP A 509 6.09 -59.01 -70.76
N GLY A 510 6.85 -60.02 -70.31
CA GLY A 510 8.26 -59.83 -69.91
C GLY A 510 8.69 -60.21 -68.48
N VAL A 511 8.95 -61.51 -68.27
CA VAL A 511 9.91 -62.12 -67.31
C VAL A 511 11.31 -62.04 -67.96
N PRO A 512 12.50 -62.02 -67.29
CA PRO A 512 12.98 -62.89 -66.19
C PRO A 512 13.81 -62.13 -65.11
N GLU A 513 14.35 -62.67 -64.01
CA GLU A 513 14.70 -64.01 -63.53
C GLU A 513 15.03 -63.89 -62.02
N VAL A 514 14.87 -64.98 -61.27
CA VAL A 514 15.39 -65.23 -59.90
C VAL A 514 16.71 -66.01 -60.01
N PRO A 515 17.62 -65.95 -59.02
CA PRO A 515 17.87 -67.17 -58.21
C PRO A 515 18.07 -66.85 -56.70
N GLU A 516 17.31 -67.46 -55.79
CA GLU A 516 17.66 -68.68 -55.02
C GLU A 516 18.88 -68.55 -54.06
N HIS A 517 18.64 -68.71 -52.75
CA HIS A 517 19.28 -69.78 -51.96
C HIS A 517 18.80 -69.90 -50.48
N ILE A 518 18.33 -71.12 -50.14
CA ILE A 518 18.67 -71.99 -48.97
C ILE A 518 18.41 -71.42 -47.56
N ASP A 519 17.52 -71.90 -46.68
CA ASP A 519 17.05 -73.24 -46.23
C ASP A 519 17.88 -73.92 -45.10
N LYS A 520 17.16 -74.37 -44.04
CA LYS A 520 17.54 -75.24 -42.88
C LYS A 520 18.21 -74.55 -41.65
N VAL A 521 17.88 -74.83 -40.38
CA VAL A 521 17.62 -76.10 -39.63
C VAL A 521 16.74 -75.78 -38.39
N ARG A 522 15.53 -76.33 -38.24
CA ARG A 522 15.15 -77.60 -37.56
C ARG A 522 15.25 -77.62 -36.00
N THR A 523 14.06 -77.67 -35.36
CA THR A 523 13.54 -78.68 -34.39
C THR A 523 14.43 -79.12 -33.21
N SER A 524 13.99 -79.37 -31.98
CA SER A 524 12.71 -79.85 -31.42
C SER A 524 12.98 -80.23 -29.95
N PHE A 525 11.98 -80.23 -29.06
CA PHE A 525 11.60 -81.46 -28.35
C PHE A 525 10.28 -81.28 -27.58
N THR A 526 9.32 -82.13 -27.91
CA THR A 526 8.04 -82.35 -27.22
C THR A 526 7.94 -83.84 -26.92
N ALA A 527 7.62 -84.21 -25.69
CA ALA A 527 7.15 -85.54 -25.23
C ALA A 527 6.95 -85.42 -23.70
N ARG A 528 5.95 -86.00 -23.01
CA ARG A 528 4.92 -87.02 -23.25
C ARG A 528 3.94 -86.90 -22.05
N GLN A 529 2.61 -86.94 -22.24
CA GLN A 529 1.69 -88.07 -21.91
C GLN A 529 1.70 -88.53 -20.42
N MET A 530 0.59 -88.86 -19.74
CA MET A 530 -0.64 -89.56 -20.15
C MET A 530 -1.69 -89.57 -18.99
N PHE A 531 -2.99 -89.54 -19.35
CA PHE A 531 -4.15 -90.27 -18.78
C PHE A 531 -4.58 -90.14 -17.29
N ILE A 532 -5.86 -89.77 -17.07
CA ILE A 532 -6.85 -90.54 -16.28
C ILE A 532 -8.25 -90.32 -16.90
N SER A 533 -9.03 -91.40 -16.97
CA SER A 533 -10.36 -91.50 -17.58
C SER A 533 -11.50 -91.53 -16.55
N ARG A 534 -12.71 -91.22 -17.04
CA ARG A 534 -14.09 -91.61 -16.61
C ARG A 534 -14.70 -90.87 -15.40
N ARG A 535 -15.85 -90.18 -15.52
CA ARG A 535 -17.25 -90.48 -15.94
C ARG A 535 -18.19 -90.71 -14.73
N ARG A 536 -19.17 -89.81 -14.57
CA ARG A 536 -20.57 -89.93 -14.05
C ARG A 536 -21.08 -88.48 -13.96
N GLY A 537 -22.20 -88.02 -14.47
CA GLY A 537 -23.42 -88.64 -14.98
C GLY A 537 -24.63 -87.98 -14.30
N TRP A 538 -25.52 -87.38 -15.10
CA TRP A 538 -26.92 -86.99 -14.82
C TRP A 538 -27.10 -85.72 -13.96
N GLN A 539 -27.97 -84.75 -14.26
CA GLN A 539 -29.10 -84.64 -15.21
C GLN A 539 -29.02 -83.32 -15.98
#